data_AF-A0A244E443-F1
#
_entry.id   AF-A0A244E443-F1
#
_cell.length_a   1.000
_cell.length_b   1.000
_cell.length_c   1.000
_cell.angle_alpha   90.00
_cell.angle_beta   90.00
_cell.angle_gamma   90.00
#
_symmetry.space_group_name_H-M   'P 1'
#
loop_
_entity.id
_entity.type
_entity.pdbx_description
1 polymer ?
#
loop_
_entity_poly.entity_id
_entity_poly.type
_entity_poly.pdbx_seq_one_letter_code
_entity_poly.pdbx_strand_id
1 'polypeptide(L)'
;MGQSGDRFSLVVADNAGAAGELRRPAFDQAWVVPGDNSNREFSGWDSGVEALLARGEAPEVWVFSNDTVALNHGWSERRLQHFGGEIHKLALHSGPWLFGEINDFPRSTMTPMGPLLEWVATYCFAMNDTLRRKLVTLSPGNALLDSLVNERYEAGQGLFRDHVDAAYVDFVSAWLISDDGEGQDKKRRFKWDHEWHKASPLGTDNFDDLRMKARCCLSESMLSVRARQLGADIRSPYDARNAREHVRRSMQFLSDKLWEKFLLRRMRLERS
;
A
#
# COMPACT_ATOMS: atom_id res chain seq x y z
N MET A 1 -2.43 9.19 -37.58
CA MET A 1 -1.71 9.36 -36.30
C MET A 1 -1.92 8.08 -35.52
N GLY A 2 -0.90 7.22 -35.44
CA GLY A 2 -1.01 5.99 -34.65
C GLY A 2 -1.27 6.33 -33.19
N GLN A 3 -2.19 5.63 -32.55
CA GLN A 3 -2.29 5.65 -31.10
C GLN A 3 -0.93 5.19 -30.58
N SER A 4 -0.16 6.10 -30.00
CA SER A 4 1.04 5.72 -29.26
C SER A 4 0.55 4.82 -28.14
N GLY A 5 0.92 3.54 -28.18
CA GLY A 5 0.69 2.65 -27.04
C GLY A 5 1.36 3.22 -25.80
N ASP A 6 0.91 2.77 -24.62
CA ASP A 6 1.49 3.20 -23.36
C ASP A 6 2.99 2.87 -23.33
N ARG A 7 3.80 3.85 -22.94
CA ARG A 7 5.23 3.66 -22.71
C ARG A 7 5.44 3.22 -21.27
N PHE A 8 6.20 2.15 -21.07
CA PHE A 8 6.59 1.69 -19.75
C PHE A 8 8.11 1.71 -19.59
N SER A 9 8.56 1.96 -18.37
CA SER A 9 9.95 1.92 -17.95
C SER A 9 10.02 1.05 -16.70
N LEU A 10 10.93 0.08 -16.66
CA LEU A 10 11.00 -0.93 -15.61
C LEU A 10 12.37 -0.88 -14.92
N VAL A 11 12.35 -0.71 -13.59
CA VAL A 11 13.53 -0.86 -12.74
C VAL A 11 13.28 -1.96 -11.72
N VAL A 12 14.28 -2.81 -11.53
CA VAL A 12 14.33 -3.86 -10.51
C VAL A 12 15.38 -3.45 -9.49
N ALA A 13 14.96 -3.22 -8.25
CA ALA A 13 15.90 -3.00 -7.15
C ALA A 13 16.29 -4.33 -6.52
N ASP A 14 17.57 -4.68 -6.59
CA ASP A 14 18.10 -5.92 -6.00
C ASP A 14 18.59 -5.66 -4.56
N ASN A 15 17.70 -5.90 -3.60
CA ASN A 15 17.99 -5.82 -2.16
C ASN A 15 18.88 -6.96 -1.64
N ALA A 16 19.22 -7.97 -2.45
CA ALA A 16 20.18 -9.00 -2.06
C ALA A 16 21.64 -8.56 -2.24
N GLY A 17 21.89 -7.37 -2.83
CA GLY A 17 23.22 -6.80 -2.96
C GLY A 17 24.08 -7.45 -4.04
N ALA A 18 23.51 -8.27 -4.93
CA ALA A 18 24.26 -8.81 -6.06
C ALA A 18 24.37 -7.71 -7.13
N ALA A 19 25.49 -6.98 -7.13
CA ALA A 19 25.85 -6.13 -8.25
C ALA A 19 26.05 -7.02 -9.49
N GLY A 20 25.01 -7.10 -10.33
CA GLY A 20 25.00 -7.90 -11.53
C GLY A 20 23.89 -7.44 -12.46
N GLU A 21 24.19 -7.38 -13.75
CA GLU A 21 23.19 -7.10 -14.78
C GLU A 21 22.25 -8.31 -14.86
N LEU A 22 21.07 -8.27 -14.22
CA LEU A 22 20.02 -9.28 -14.47
C LEU A 22 19.45 -9.03 -15.88
N ARG A 23 20.17 -9.48 -16.91
CA ARG A 23 19.61 -9.61 -18.24
C ARG A 23 18.66 -10.80 -18.24
N ARG A 24 17.36 -10.54 -18.04
CA ARG A 24 16.31 -11.53 -18.31
C ARG A 24 15.74 -11.28 -19.70
N PRO A 25 15.73 -12.28 -20.62
CA PRO A 25 15.24 -12.13 -21.99
C PRO A 25 13.78 -11.65 -22.10
N ALA A 26 12.98 -11.81 -21.03
CA ALA A 26 11.60 -11.34 -20.98
C ALA A 26 11.48 -9.82 -20.76
N PHE A 27 12.57 -9.16 -20.35
CA PHE A 27 12.60 -7.74 -20.04
C PHE A 27 13.91 -7.10 -20.52
N ASP A 28 14.16 -7.13 -21.83
CA ASP A 28 15.35 -6.53 -22.45
C ASP A 28 15.52 -5.02 -22.13
N GLN A 29 14.47 -4.38 -21.62
CA GLN A 29 14.44 -2.97 -21.19
C GLN A 29 14.47 -2.76 -19.67
N ALA A 30 14.49 -3.83 -18.86
CA ALA A 30 14.57 -3.69 -17.41
C ALA A 30 16.00 -3.32 -16.98
N TRP A 31 16.11 -2.38 -16.05
CA TRP A 31 17.38 -2.04 -15.42
C TRP A 31 17.41 -2.56 -14.00
N VAL A 32 18.57 -3.08 -13.58
CA VAL A 32 18.80 -3.47 -12.20
C VAL A 32 19.56 -2.37 -11.50
N VAL A 33 19.09 -2.00 -10.31
CA VAL A 33 19.82 -1.11 -9.41
C VAL A 33 20.08 -1.84 -8.09
N PRO A 34 21.24 -1.62 -7.46
CA PRO A 34 21.50 -2.20 -6.15
C PRO A 34 20.54 -1.58 -5.13
N GLY A 35 19.91 -2.41 -4.32
CA GLY A 35 19.20 -1.98 -3.12
C GLY A 35 20.08 -2.11 -1.88
N ASP A 36 19.82 -1.30 -0.86
CA ASP A 36 20.57 -1.33 0.41
C ASP A 36 19.90 -2.21 1.48
N ASN A 37 18.66 -2.64 1.22
CA ASN A 37 17.79 -3.39 2.13
C ASN A 37 17.59 -2.75 3.53
N SER A 38 17.97 -1.47 3.71
CA SER A 38 17.94 -0.77 5.00
C SER A 38 16.52 -0.56 5.52
N ASN A 39 15.53 -0.59 4.62
CA ASN A 39 14.12 -0.67 4.96
C ASN A 39 13.37 -1.69 4.09
N ARG A 40 13.99 -2.88 3.89
CA ARG A 40 13.42 -3.94 3.04
C ARG A 40 13.07 -3.41 1.65
N GLU A 41 11.89 -3.76 1.13
CA GLU A 41 11.35 -3.34 -0.16
C GLU A 41 11.26 -1.83 -0.35
N PHE A 42 11.01 -1.04 0.70
CA PHE A 42 10.80 0.40 0.58
C PHE A 42 12.05 1.15 0.15
N SER A 43 13.22 0.79 0.71
CA SER A 43 14.47 1.42 0.30
C SER A 43 14.85 1.04 -1.13
N GLY A 44 14.56 -0.20 -1.54
CA GLY A 44 14.69 -0.63 -2.94
C GLY A 44 13.80 0.17 -3.89
N TRP A 45 12.53 0.39 -3.53
CA TRP A 45 11.63 1.21 -4.35
C TRP A 45 12.06 2.67 -4.43
N ASP A 46 12.52 3.27 -3.32
CA ASP A 46 13.06 4.63 -3.31
C ASP A 46 14.28 4.73 -4.26
N SER A 47 15.22 3.79 -4.20
CA SER A 47 16.35 3.71 -5.16
C SER A 47 15.89 3.51 -6.61
N GLY A 48 14.84 2.72 -6.84
CA GLY A 48 14.25 2.52 -8.17
C GLY A 48 13.65 3.80 -8.75
N VAL A 49 12.97 4.59 -7.92
CA VAL A 49 12.44 5.91 -8.29
C VAL A 49 13.59 6.85 -8.67
N GLU A 50 14.61 6.96 -7.82
CA GLU A 50 15.79 7.80 -8.07
C GLU A 50 16.46 7.43 -9.40
N ALA A 51 16.62 6.13 -9.68
CA ALA A 51 17.24 5.66 -10.91
C ALA A 51 16.42 5.98 -12.16
N LEU A 52 15.09 5.89 -12.11
CA LEU A 52 14.22 6.31 -13.22
C LEU A 52 14.32 7.82 -13.44
N LEU A 53 14.26 8.62 -12.38
CA LEU A 53 14.34 10.08 -12.47
C LEU A 53 15.70 10.55 -12.99
N ALA A 54 16.81 9.94 -12.56
CA ALA A 54 18.16 10.26 -13.03
C ALA A 54 18.34 10.05 -14.55
N ARG A 55 17.47 9.24 -15.17
CA ARG A 55 17.46 8.99 -16.62
C ARG A 55 16.53 9.94 -17.39
N GLY A 56 15.87 10.86 -16.69
CA GLY A 56 14.91 11.78 -17.28
C GLY A 56 13.55 11.13 -17.57
N GLU A 57 13.25 9.98 -16.97
CA GLU A 57 11.90 9.41 -17.03
C GLU A 57 10.93 10.31 -16.26
N ALA A 58 9.74 10.53 -16.82
CA ALA A 58 8.66 11.29 -16.19
C ALA A 58 7.34 10.52 -16.28
N PRO A 59 7.21 9.38 -15.58
CA PRO A 59 5.98 8.59 -15.58
C PRO A 59 4.83 9.40 -14.98
N GLU A 60 3.64 9.31 -15.59
CA GLU A 60 2.40 9.84 -14.99
C GLU A 60 1.88 8.93 -13.88
N VAL A 61 2.18 7.63 -14.01
CA VAL A 61 1.79 6.57 -13.08
C VAL A 61 3.02 5.80 -12.66
N TRP A 62 3.11 5.54 -11.35
CA TRP A 62 4.13 4.71 -10.73
C TRP A 62 3.48 3.44 -10.21
N VAL A 63 4.04 2.29 -10.58
CA VAL A 63 3.60 0.97 -10.10
C VAL A 63 4.75 0.33 -9.33
N PHE A 64 4.46 -0.09 -8.10
CA PHE A 64 5.40 -0.71 -7.19
C PHE A 64 4.94 -2.13 -6.92
N SER A 65 5.89 -3.07 -6.90
CA SER A 65 5.63 -4.47 -6.60
C SER A 65 6.86 -5.09 -5.95
N ASN A 66 6.65 -6.15 -5.17
CA ASN A 66 7.70 -7.06 -4.74
C ASN A 66 7.50 -8.46 -5.35
N ASP A 67 8.43 -9.36 -5.08
CA ASP A 67 8.43 -10.75 -5.54
C ASP A 67 7.27 -11.58 -4.98
N THR A 68 6.70 -11.17 -3.84
CA THR A 68 5.58 -11.89 -3.21
C THR A 68 4.29 -11.83 -4.02
N VAL A 69 4.13 -10.86 -4.92
CA VAL A 69 2.94 -10.72 -5.79
C VAL A 69 2.62 -12.00 -6.57
N ALA A 70 3.65 -12.67 -7.10
CA ALA A 70 3.53 -13.86 -7.92
C ALA A 70 3.47 -15.15 -7.09
N LEU A 71 4.05 -15.13 -5.89
CA LEU A 71 4.20 -16.31 -5.04
C LEU A 71 3.02 -16.52 -4.09
N ASN A 72 2.50 -15.43 -3.51
CA ASN A 72 1.61 -15.51 -2.35
C ASN A 72 0.20 -14.95 -2.60
N HIS A 73 -0.02 -14.19 -3.69
CA HIS A 73 -1.27 -13.44 -3.88
C HIS A 73 -2.13 -13.88 -5.08
N GLY A 74 -1.75 -14.95 -5.79
CA GLY A 74 -2.61 -15.63 -6.78
C GLY A 74 -3.20 -14.72 -7.86
N TRP A 75 -2.35 -13.99 -8.59
CA TRP A 75 -2.78 -13.09 -9.66
C TRP A 75 -3.30 -13.87 -10.88
N SER A 76 -4.61 -13.85 -11.09
CA SER A 76 -5.23 -14.32 -12.32
C SER A 76 -5.17 -13.26 -13.42
N GLU A 77 -5.22 -13.68 -14.68
CA GLU A 77 -5.31 -12.78 -15.83
C GLU A 77 -6.46 -11.77 -15.70
N ARG A 78 -7.62 -12.21 -15.20
CA ARG A 78 -8.77 -11.33 -14.94
C ARG A 78 -8.45 -10.27 -13.87
N ARG A 79 -7.74 -10.65 -12.80
CA ARG A 79 -7.32 -9.73 -11.72
C ARG A 79 -6.36 -8.68 -12.28
N LEU A 80 -5.42 -9.09 -13.13
CA LEU A 80 -4.48 -8.21 -13.82
C LEU A 80 -5.19 -7.21 -14.74
N GLN A 81 -6.11 -7.68 -15.59
CA GLN A 81 -6.89 -6.84 -16.49
C GLN A 81 -7.74 -5.81 -15.72
N HIS A 82 -8.35 -6.22 -14.61
CA HIS A 82 -9.12 -5.30 -13.78
C HIS A 82 -8.23 -4.24 -13.11
N PHE A 83 -7.09 -4.66 -12.55
CA PHE A 83 -6.12 -3.77 -11.94
C PHE A 83 -5.60 -2.73 -12.94
N GLY A 84 -5.17 -3.17 -14.13
CA GLY A 84 -4.73 -2.30 -15.21
C GLY A 84 -5.85 -1.36 -15.69
N GLY A 85 -7.07 -1.87 -15.86
CA GLY A 85 -8.22 -1.07 -16.28
C GLY A 85 -8.58 0.06 -15.30
N GLU A 86 -8.48 -0.18 -13.99
CA GLU A 86 -8.69 0.87 -12.98
C GLU A 86 -7.55 1.89 -12.97
N ILE A 87 -6.29 1.47 -13.16
CA ILE A 87 -5.16 2.40 -13.31
C ILE A 87 -5.39 3.37 -14.48
N HIS A 88 -5.85 2.87 -15.64
CA HIS A 88 -6.14 3.73 -16.80
C HIS A 88 -7.22 4.77 -16.50
N LYS A 89 -8.23 4.41 -15.71
CA LYS A 89 -9.27 5.36 -15.27
C LYS A 89 -8.69 6.40 -14.30
N LEU A 90 -7.88 5.96 -13.34
CA LEU A 90 -7.25 6.83 -12.34
C LEU A 90 -6.18 7.74 -12.95
N ALA A 91 -5.53 7.35 -14.05
CA ALA A 91 -4.59 8.22 -14.76
C ALA A 91 -5.24 9.53 -15.24
N LEU A 92 -6.56 9.55 -15.46
CA LEU A 92 -7.33 10.75 -15.81
C LEU A 92 -7.63 11.66 -14.60
N HIS A 93 -7.38 11.18 -13.38
CA HIS A 93 -7.63 11.92 -12.14
C HIS A 93 -6.45 12.85 -11.82
N SER A 94 -6.71 14.17 -11.81
CA SER A 94 -5.68 15.20 -11.60
C SER A 94 -5.20 15.32 -10.15
N GLY A 95 -6.05 14.97 -9.18
CA GLY A 95 -5.69 14.95 -7.76
C GLY A 95 -4.81 13.75 -7.40
N PRO A 96 -4.05 13.80 -6.28
CA PRO A 96 -3.23 12.69 -5.83
C PRO A 96 -4.09 11.45 -5.55
N TRP A 97 -3.59 10.27 -5.89
CA TRP A 97 -4.26 9.01 -5.58
C TRP A 97 -3.27 7.89 -5.27
N LEU A 98 -3.72 6.93 -4.45
CA LEU A 98 -3.02 5.71 -4.11
C LEU A 98 -3.96 4.54 -4.36
N PHE A 99 -3.49 3.55 -5.11
CA PHE A 99 -4.30 2.43 -5.59
C PHE A 99 -3.66 1.09 -5.23
N GLY A 100 -4.42 0.19 -4.61
CA GLY A 100 -3.97 -1.16 -4.33
C GLY A 100 -4.95 -1.92 -3.43
N GLU A 101 -4.62 -3.16 -3.07
CA GLU A 101 -5.48 -3.92 -2.16
C GLU A 101 -5.57 -3.20 -0.80
N ILE A 102 -6.80 -2.97 -0.32
CA ILE A 102 -7.02 -2.25 0.93
C ILE A 102 -7.24 -3.25 2.07
N ASN A 103 -6.43 -3.10 3.12
CA ASN A 103 -6.66 -3.69 4.43
C ASN A 103 -7.32 -2.65 5.34
N ASP A 104 -8.48 -2.99 5.91
CA ASP A 104 -9.22 -2.14 6.86
C ASP A 104 -9.21 -2.69 8.29
N PHE A 105 -8.36 -3.69 8.55
CA PHE A 105 -8.32 -4.40 9.82
C PHE A 105 -6.89 -4.39 10.38
N PRO A 106 -6.67 -3.93 11.63
CA PRO A 106 -7.67 -3.64 12.66
C PRO A 106 -8.32 -2.28 12.40
N ARG A 107 -9.63 -2.19 12.61
CA ARG A 107 -10.36 -0.94 12.41
C ARG A 107 -9.96 0.05 13.51
N SER A 108 -9.49 1.23 13.10
CA SER A 108 -9.22 2.37 13.99
C SER A 108 -8.07 2.14 14.98
N THR A 109 -6.85 1.97 14.47
CA THR A 109 -5.62 2.08 15.29
C THR A 109 -4.92 3.40 15.07
N MET A 110 -3.92 3.72 15.89
CA MET A 110 -3.10 4.91 15.73
C MET A 110 -1.71 4.53 15.24
N THR A 111 -1.26 5.14 14.15
CA THR A 111 0.18 5.14 13.83
C THR A 111 0.83 6.35 14.51
N PRO A 112 2.16 6.35 14.69
CA PRO A 112 2.91 7.54 15.09
C PRO A 112 2.67 8.78 14.22
N MET A 113 2.19 8.61 12.97
CA MET A 113 1.87 9.71 12.06
C MET A 113 0.39 10.10 12.06
N GLY A 114 -0.48 9.39 12.76
CA GLY A 114 -1.92 9.65 12.77
C GLY A 114 -2.79 8.40 12.62
N PRO A 115 -4.12 8.58 12.58
CA PRO A 115 -5.07 7.47 12.63
C PRO A 115 -4.98 6.57 11.40
N LEU A 116 -4.92 5.26 11.65
CA LEU A 116 -4.98 4.20 10.64
C LEU A 116 -6.41 3.68 10.54
N LEU A 117 -7.11 4.12 9.50
CA LEU A 117 -8.47 3.63 9.21
C LEU A 117 -8.45 2.45 8.22
N GLU A 118 -7.60 2.57 7.20
CA GLU A 118 -7.33 1.55 6.19
C GLU A 118 -5.95 1.82 5.58
N TRP A 119 -5.32 0.81 5.00
CA TRP A 119 -4.06 0.99 4.28
C TRP A 119 -4.00 0.11 3.04
N VAL A 120 -3.17 0.53 2.09
CA VAL A 120 -2.87 -0.23 0.89
C VAL A 120 -1.76 -1.23 1.19
N ALA A 121 -1.99 -2.50 0.91
CA ALA A 121 -0.98 -3.55 0.99
C ALA A 121 0.13 -3.29 -0.04
N THR A 122 1.39 -3.41 0.36
CA THR A 122 2.51 -2.96 -0.48
C THR A 122 3.11 -4.04 -1.37
N TYR A 123 2.52 -5.24 -1.41
CA TYR A 123 2.97 -6.28 -2.34
C TYR A 123 2.80 -5.87 -3.81
N CYS A 124 1.76 -5.07 -4.13
CA CYS A 124 1.54 -4.44 -5.44
C CYS A 124 0.57 -3.26 -5.32
N PHE A 125 1.05 -2.06 -5.66
CA PHE A 125 0.26 -0.83 -5.59
C PHE A 125 0.71 0.17 -6.66
N ALA A 126 -0.11 1.19 -6.89
CA ALA A 126 0.18 2.26 -7.83
C ALA A 126 -0.17 3.63 -7.25
N MET A 127 0.48 4.68 -7.76
CA MET A 127 0.10 6.08 -7.49
C MET A 127 0.37 6.95 -8.71
N ASN A 128 -0.29 8.11 -8.80
CA ASN A 128 0.13 9.09 -9.80
C ASN A 128 1.38 9.85 -9.35
N ASP A 129 2.03 10.48 -10.32
CA ASP A 129 3.19 11.32 -10.07
C ASP A 129 2.88 12.48 -9.11
N THR A 130 1.67 13.03 -9.12
CA THR A 130 1.25 14.08 -8.17
C THR A 130 1.44 13.64 -6.71
N LEU A 131 1.01 12.42 -6.36
CA LEU A 131 1.22 11.90 -5.00
C LEU A 131 2.69 11.61 -4.73
N ARG A 132 3.38 10.92 -5.65
CA ARG A 132 4.80 10.58 -5.49
C ARG A 132 5.67 11.82 -5.26
N ARG A 133 5.38 12.93 -5.96
CA ARG A 133 6.06 14.22 -5.84
C ARG A 133 5.91 14.84 -4.46
N LYS A 134 4.75 14.67 -3.84
CA LYS A 134 4.47 15.17 -2.49
C LYS A 134 5.04 14.26 -1.39
N LEU A 135 5.08 12.95 -1.61
CA LEU A 135 5.65 12.00 -0.66
C LEU A 135 7.17 12.14 -0.54
N VAL A 136 7.85 12.49 -1.64
CA VAL A 136 9.32 12.52 -1.78
C VAL A 136 9.91 11.10 -1.69
N THR A 137 9.73 10.42 -0.57
CA THR A 137 10.12 9.02 -0.31
C THR A 137 8.91 8.19 0.09
N LEU A 138 8.91 6.91 -0.27
CA LEU A 138 7.91 5.93 0.16
C LEU A 138 8.13 5.54 1.63
N SER A 139 9.39 5.33 2.02
CA SER A 139 9.77 5.09 3.41
C SER A 139 9.49 6.33 4.28
N PRO A 140 8.99 6.16 5.53
CA PRO A 140 8.89 7.24 6.50
C PRO A 140 10.26 7.66 7.09
N GLY A 141 11.33 6.94 6.76
CA GLY A 141 12.71 7.22 7.17
C GLY A 141 13.20 6.33 8.32
N ASN A 142 14.47 5.88 8.22
CA ASN A 142 15.06 4.94 9.18
C ASN A 142 15.10 5.49 10.61
N ALA A 143 15.42 6.78 10.79
CA ALA A 143 15.47 7.38 12.12
C ALA A 143 14.14 7.28 12.89
N LEU A 144 13.01 7.47 12.20
CA LEU A 144 11.69 7.30 12.79
C LEU A 144 11.37 5.82 13.03
N LEU A 145 11.71 4.94 12.09
CA LEU A 145 11.48 3.50 12.27
C LEU A 145 12.27 2.93 13.44
N ASP A 146 13.54 3.31 13.58
CA ASP A 146 14.44 2.90 14.66
C ASP A 146 13.96 3.43 16.03
N SER A 147 13.30 4.59 16.06
CA SER A 147 12.71 5.11 17.29
C SER A 147 11.49 4.30 17.74
N LEU A 148 10.84 3.51 16.88
CA LEU A 148 9.59 2.81 17.16
C LEU A 148 9.76 1.33 17.53
N VAL A 149 10.93 0.77 17.24
CA VAL A 149 11.26 -0.64 17.54
C VAL A 149 12.42 -0.74 18.50
N ASN A 150 12.49 -1.84 19.25
CA ASN A 150 13.63 -2.13 20.12
C ASN A 150 14.86 -2.53 19.29
N GLU A 151 16.04 -2.06 19.70
CA GLU A 151 17.29 -2.28 18.97
C GLU A 151 17.84 -3.69 19.16
N ARG A 152 17.53 -4.34 20.29
CA ARG A 152 18.00 -5.68 20.63
C ARG A 152 16.92 -6.44 21.38
N TYR A 153 17.05 -7.77 21.37
CA TYR A 153 16.21 -8.63 22.18
C TYR A 153 16.53 -8.47 23.67
N GLU A 154 15.51 -8.24 24.48
CA GLU A 154 15.57 -8.34 25.94
C GLU A 154 14.36 -9.15 26.40
N ALA A 155 14.57 -10.12 27.30
CA ALA A 155 13.50 -10.97 27.78
C ALA A 155 12.41 -10.13 28.46
N GLY A 156 11.15 -10.32 28.03
CA GLY A 156 10.00 -9.56 28.51
C GLY A 156 9.74 -8.25 27.76
N GLN A 157 10.63 -7.83 26.86
CA GLN A 157 10.38 -6.73 25.93
C GLN A 157 9.87 -7.27 24.58
N GLY A 158 8.92 -6.54 23.98
CA GLY A 158 8.41 -6.85 22.64
C GLY A 158 9.29 -6.30 21.51
N LEU A 159 8.79 -6.36 20.27
CA LEU A 159 9.46 -5.74 19.11
C LEU A 159 9.37 -4.20 19.11
N PHE A 160 8.27 -3.67 19.64
CA PHE A 160 7.95 -2.24 19.59
C PHE A 160 8.30 -1.55 20.91
N ARG A 161 8.59 -0.25 20.85
CA ARG A 161 8.76 0.60 22.03
C ARG A 161 7.40 1.03 22.60
N ASP A 162 7.39 1.45 23.86
CA ASP A 162 6.16 1.73 24.64
C ASP A 162 5.28 2.87 24.11
N HIS A 163 5.80 3.71 23.21
CA HIS A 163 5.04 4.83 22.63
C HIS A 163 4.38 4.47 21.28
N VAL A 164 4.47 3.22 20.84
CA VAL A 164 3.66 2.70 19.73
C VAL A 164 2.29 2.30 20.28
N ASP A 165 1.23 2.65 19.55
CA ASP A 165 -0.15 2.34 19.93
C ASP A 165 -0.34 0.85 20.24
N ALA A 166 -0.85 0.56 21.44
CA ALA A 166 -0.95 -0.82 21.93
C ALA A 166 -1.81 -1.72 21.02
N ALA A 167 -2.84 -1.16 20.37
CA ALA A 167 -3.68 -1.93 19.46
C ALA A 167 -2.96 -2.23 18.13
N TYR A 168 -2.14 -1.31 17.63
CA TYR A 168 -1.24 -1.58 16.51
C TYR A 168 -0.20 -2.65 16.88
N VAL A 169 0.40 -2.56 18.06
CA VAL A 169 1.38 -3.54 18.56
C VAL A 169 0.74 -4.93 18.65
N ASP A 170 -0.41 -5.07 19.31
CA ASP A 170 -1.11 -6.36 19.45
C ASP A 170 -1.41 -6.96 18.07
N PHE A 171 -1.88 -6.12 17.13
CA PHE A 171 -2.16 -6.55 15.76
C PHE A 171 -0.91 -7.00 15.01
N VAL A 172 0.17 -6.23 14.97
CA VAL A 172 1.35 -6.64 14.20
C VAL A 172 2.07 -7.80 14.88
N SER A 173 2.19 -7.79 16.21
CA SER A 173 2.84 -8.86 16.95
C SER A 173 2.13 -10.20 16.79
N ALA A 174 0.79 -10.23 16.80
CA ALA A 174 0.07 -11.48 16.58
C ALA A 174 0.37 -12.07 15.19
N TRP A 175 0.66 -11.23 14.17
CA TRP A 175 0.89 -11.69 12.79
C TRP A 175 2.31 -12.21 12.58
N LEU A 176 3.27 -11.61 13.29
CA LEU A 176 4.70 -11.88 13.15
C LEU A 176 5.23 -12.96 14.11
N ILE A 177 4.66 -13.08 15.30
CA ILE A 177 5.21 -13.92 16.37
C ILE A 177 4.32 -15.15 16.55
N SER A 178 4.91 -16.34 16.44
CA SER A 178 4.20 -17.58 16.74
C SER A 178 4.26 -17.86 18.25
N ASP A 179 3.10 -17.99 18.89
CA ASP A 179 3.01 -18.43 20.28
C ASP A 179 2.80 -19.96 20.32
N ASP A 180 3.76 -20.70 20.87
CA ASP A 180 3.72 -22.17 20.96
C ASP A 180 2.68 -22.72 21.96
N GLY A 181 1.92 -21.85 22.67
CA GLY A 181 0.95 -22.27 23.70
C GLY A 181 -0.38 -21.50 23.75
N GLU A 182 -0.41 -20.19 23.45
CA GLU A 182 -1.62 -19.33 23.52
C GLU A 182 -2.09 -18.81 22.14
N GLY A 183 -1.41 -19.20 21.06
CA GLY A 183 -1.55 -18.58 19.73
C GLY A 183 -2.94 -18.74 19.08
N GLN A 184 -3.76 -19.72 19.49
CA GLN A 184 -5.10 -19.87 18.92
C GLN A 184 -6.06 -18.74 19.34
N ASP A 185 -5.93 -18.20 20.56
CA ASP A 185 -6.83 -17.15 21.04
C ASP A 185 -6.51 -15.79 20.44
N LYS A 186 -5.22 -15.48 20.19
CA LYS A 186 -4.81 -14.27 19.45
C LYS A 186 -5.23 -14.33 17.98
N LYS A 187 -5.03 -15.46 17.30
CA LYS A 187 -5.47 -15.66 15.90
C LYS A 187 -7.00 -15.52 15.76
N ARG A 188 -7.76 -16.09 16.69
CA ARG A 188 -9.23 -15.93 16.75
C ARG A 188 -9.66 -14.49 16.98
N ARG A 189 -8.96 -13.74 17.83
CA ARG A 189 -9.24 -12.31 18.11
C ARG A 189 -9.19 -11.47 16.83
N PHE A 190 -8.20 -11.74 15.98
CA PHE A 190 -7.96 -10.99 14.75
C PHE A 190 -8.60 -11.62 13.51
N LYS A 191 -9.25 -12.79 13.64
CA LYS A 191 -9.91 -13.53 12.56
C LYS A 191 -9.02 -13.73 11.34
N TRP A 192 -7.72 -13.93 11.55
CA TRP A 192 -6.86 -14.24 10.42
C TRP A 192 -7.01 -15.70 10.03
N ASP A 193 -7.16 -15.92 8.73
CA ASP A 193 -7.06 -17.25 8.15
C ASP A 193 -5.59 -17.66 7.97
N HIS A 194 -4.64 -16.70 8.02
CA HIS A 194 -3.22 -16.90 7.72
C HIS A 194 -2.27 -16.05 8.58
N GLU A 195 -1.12 -16.63 8.95
CA GLU A 195 0.00 -15.93 9.59
C GLU A 195 1.09 -15.58 8.58
N TRP A 196 2.04 -14.72 8.94
CA TRP A 196 3.21 -14.53 8.10
C TRP A 196 3.96 -15.87 7.96
N HIS A 197 4.34 -16.25 6.73
CA HIS A 197 4.96 -17.57 6.47
C HIS A 197 6.32 -17.80 7.19
N LYS A 198 6.93 -16.73 7.73
CA LYS A 198 8.13 -16.79 8.58
C LYS A 198 7.85 -16.41 10.04
N ALA A 199 6.58 -16.43 10.45
CA ALA A 199 6.22 -16.26 11.84
C ALA A 199 6.99 -17.27 12.69
N SER A 200 7.58 -16.79 13.78
CA SER A 200 8.43 -17.59 14.65
C SER A 200 8.39 -17.05 16.08
N PRO A 201 8.75 -17.87 17.10
CA PRO A 201 8.71 -17.42 18.49
C PRO A 201 9.71 -16.30 18.72
N LEU A 202 9.35 -15.25 19.45
CA LEU A 202 10.27 -14.13 19.68
C LEU A 202 11.48 -14.57 20.52
N GLY A 203 12.68 -14.52 19.94
CA GLY A 203 13.92 -14.87 20.63
C GLY A 203 15.15 -14.19 20.02
N THR A 204 16.31 -14.41 20.64
CA THR A 204 17.59 -13.79 20.21
C THR A 204 17.92 -14.11 18.74
N ASP A 205 17.67 -15.33 18.29
CA ASP A 205 18.12 -15.82 16.98
C ASP A 205 17.32 -15.25 15.80
N ASN A 206 16.10 -14.78 16.03
CA ASN A 206 15.20 -14.26 14.98
C ASN A 206 14.74 -12.82 15.22
N PHE A 207 15.17 -12.20 16.32
CA PHE A 207 14.77 -10.85 16.69
C PHE A 207 14.99 -9.84 15.57
N ASP A 208 16.17 -9.85 14.94
CA ASP A 208 16.49 -8.89 13.89
C ASP A 208 15.60 -9.04 12.65
N ASP A 209 15.27 -10.27 12.24
CA ASP A 209 14.39 -10.51 11.09
C ASP A 209 12.96 -10.04 11.37
N LEU A 210 12.44 -10.37 12.56
CA LEU A 210 11.15 -9.93 13.07
C LEU A 210 11.09 -8.40 13.23
N ARG A 211 12.14 -7.78 13.79
CA ARG A 211 12.28 -6.32 13.91
C ARG A 211 12.24 -5.65 12.55
N MET A 212 13.00 -6.16 11.57
CA MET A 212 12.99 -5.64 10.21
C MET A 212 11.63 -5.83 9.53
N LYS A 213 10.90 -6.92 9.83
CA LYS A 213 9.54 -7.09 9.31
C LYS A 213 8.52 -6.17 10.00
N ALA A 214 8.67 -5.89 11.29
CA ALA A 214 7.88 -4.88 11.99
C ALA A 214 8.07 -3.48 11.38
N ARG A 215 9.31 -3.10 11.04
CA ARG A 215 9.62 -1.84 10.32
C ARG A 215 8.94 -1.77 8.95
N CYS A 216 8.90 -2.89 8.22
CA CYS A 216 8.19 -3.01 6.96
C CYS A 216 6.67 -2.81 7.14
N CYS A 217 6.06 -3.39 8.18
CA CYS A 217 4.64 -3.17 8.52
C CYS A 217 4.35 -1.70 8.87
N LEU A 218 5.24 -1.05 9.65
CA LEU A 218 5.14 0.36 9.96
C LEU A 218 5.18 1.21 8.69
N SER A 219 6.15 0.93 7.79
CA SER A 219 6.28 1.63 6.52
C SER A 219 5.04 1.50 5.63
N GLU A 220 4.48 0.28 5.53
CA GLU A 220 3.24 0.02 4.78
C GLU A 220 2.05 0.85 5.33
N SER A 221 1.82 0.80 6.63
CA SER A 221 0.74 1.56 7.26
C SER A 221 0.93 3.09 7.14
N MET A 222 2.16 3.57 7.37
CA MET A 222 2.49 5.00 7.31
C MET A 222 2.44 5.57 5.90
N LEU A 223 2.73 4.79 4.85
CA LEU A 223 2.59 5.23 3.46
C LEU A 223 1.15 5.69 3.19
N SER A 224 0.17 4.91 3.64
CA SER A 224 -1.25 5.22 3.46
C SER A 224 -1.70 6.42 4.31
N VAL A 225 -1.20 6.54 5.53
CA VAL A 225 -1.46 7.71 6.40
C VAL A 225 -0.91 8.99 5.77
N ARG A 226 0.35 8.98 5.34
CA ARG A 226 0.99 10.11 4.66
C ARG A 226 0.26 10.47 3.37
N ALA A 227 -0.12 9.48 2.56
CA ALA A 227 -0.89 9.72 1.35
C ALA A 227 -2.21 10.45 1.62
N ARG A 228 -2.98 10.01 2.63
CA ARG A 228 -4.21 10.69 3.04
C ARG A 228 -3.98 12.12 3.53
N GLN A 229 -2.94 12.35 4.33
CA GLN A 229 -2.58 13.69 4.81
C GLN A 229 -2.26 14.64 3.64
N LEU A 230 -1.78 14.10 2.52
CA LEU A 230 -1.52 14.83 1.29
C LEU A 230 -2.75 14.98 0.37
N GLY A 231 -3.92 14.52 0.83
CA GLY A 231 -5.20 14.58 0.15
C GLY A 231 -5.41 13.49 -0.90
N ALA A 232 -4.69 12.37 -0.81
CA ALA A 232 -4.83 11.29 -1.78
C ALA A 232 -6.19 10.59 -1.69
N ASP A 233 -6.79 10.34 -2.85
CA ASP A 233 -7.90 9.39 -2.98
C ASP A 233 -7.34 7.96 -2.92
N ILE A 234 -7.70 7.20 -1.88
CA ILE A 234 -7.27 5.81 -1.71
C ILE A 234 -8.32 4.88 -2.33
N ARG A 235 -7.88 4.04 -3.27
CA ARG A 235 -8.76 3.18 -4.08
C ARG A 235 -8.29 1.73 -4.06
N SER A 236 -9.23 0.79 -4.12
CA SER A 236 -8.92 -0.63 -4.28
C SER A 236 -9.44 -1.21 -5.59
N PRO A 237 -8.70 -2.12 -6.24
CA PRO A 237 -9.20 -2.93 -7.36
C PRO A 237 -10.35 -3.86 -6.95
N TYR A 238 -10.51 -4.20 -5.66
CA TYR A 238 -11.51 -5.19 -5.22
C TYR A 238 -12.68 -4.57 -4.48
N ASP A 239 -12.80 -3.25 -4.50
CA ASP A 239 -13.75 -2.60 -3.65
C ASP A 239 -15.20 -2.81 -4.15
N ALA A 240 -15.92 -3.71 -3.49
CA ALA A 240 -17.38 -3.73 -3.57
C ALA A 240 -17.99 -2.39 -3.08
N ARG A 241 -17.24 -1.55 -2.35
CA ARG A 241 -17.66 -0.18 -2.01
C ARG A 241 -17.64 0.73 -3.24
N ASN A 242 -16.77 0.55 -4.23
CA ASN A 242 -16.87 1.31 -5.49
C ASN A 242 -18.20 1.04 -6.20
N ALA A 243 -18.70 -0.20 -6.19
CA ALA A 243 -20.03 -0.51 -6.73
C ALA A 243 -21.16 0.12 -5.90
N ARG A 244 -21.13 0.03 -4.57
CA ARG A 244 -22.18 0.61 -3.71
C ARG A 244 -22.15 2.13 -3.63
N GLU A 245 -20.98 2.74 -3.62
CA GLU A 245 -20.81 4.18 -3.57
C GLU A 245 -21.09 4.80 -4.95
N HIS A 246 -20.74 4.13 -6.04
CA HIS A 246 -21.18 4.52 -7.38
C HIS A 246 -22.70 4.35 -7.54
N VAL A 247 -23.30 3.27 -7.02
CA VAL A 247 -24.76 3.10 -6.97
C VAL A 247 -25.42 4.19 -6.10
N ARG A 248 -24.83 4.52 -4.94
CA ARG A 248 -25.33 5.58 -4.05
C ARG A 248 -25.24 6.96 -4.72
N ARG A 249 -24.11 7.30 -5.36
CA ARG A 249 -23.94 8.55 -6.11
C ARG A 249 -24.89 8.62 -7.32
N SER A 250 -25.09 7.52 -8.04
CA SER A 250 -26.08 7.42 -9.13
C SER A 250 -27.52 7.58 -8.64
N MET A 251 -27.88 6.99 -7.48
CA MET A 251 -29.20 7.17 -6.87
C MET A 251 -29.42 8.60 -6.38
N GLN A 252 -28.38 9.24 -5.83
CA GLN A 252 -28.45 10.64 -5.38
C GLN A 252 -28.65 11.59 -6.56
N PHE A 253 -27.92 11.39 -7.66
CA PHE A 253 -28.11 12.13 -8.91
C PHE A 253 -29.53 11.98 -9.50
N LEU A 254 -30.11 10.77 -9.47
CA LEU A 254 -31.49 10.53 -9.90
C LEU A 254 -32.51 11.23 -9.00
N SER A 255 -32.32 11.22 -7.69
CA SER A 255 -33.17 11.94 -6.73
C SER A 255 -33.13 13.45 -7.00
N ASP A 256 -31.95 14.02 -7.22
CA ASP A 256 -31.78 15.44 -7.51
C ASP A 256 -32.48 15.84 -8.81
N LYS A 257 -32.39 15.01 -9.86
CA LYS A 257 -33.07 15.23 -11.14
C LYS A 257 -34.60 15.11 -11.06
N LEU A 258 -35.11 14.22 -10.20
CA LEU A 258 -36.54 14.10 -9.94
C LEU A 258 -37.06 15.30 -9.14
N TRP A 259 -36.29 15.77 -8.17
CA TRP A 259 -36.61 16.96 -7.40
C TRP A 259 -36.62 18.24 -8.27
N GLU A 260 -35.63 18.37 -9.16
CA GLU A 260 -35.56 19.45 -10.16
C GLU A 260 -36.80 19.45 -11.07
N LYS A 261 -37.21 18.28 -11.59
CA LYS A 261 -38.44 18.15 -12.39
C LYS A 261 -39.71 18.48 -11.60
N PHE A 262 -39.78 18.10 -10.33
CA PHE A 262 -40.91 18.41 -9.46
C PHE A 262 -41.04 19.91 -9.24
N LEU A 263 -39.95 20.60 -8.89
CA LEU A 263 -39.92 22.04 -8.71
C LEU A 263 -40.33 22.79 -9.98
N LEU A 264 -39.81 22.36 -11.14
CA LEU A 264 -40.19 22.96 -12.44
C LEU A 264 -41.68 22.79 -12.77
N ARG A 265 -42.31 21.66 -12.40
CA ARG A 265 -43.76 21.47 -12.57
C ARG A 265 -44.56 22.40 -11.65
N ARG A 266 -44.16 22.50 -10.39
CA ARG A 266 -44.83 23.37 -9.42
C ARG A 266 -44.78 24.84 -9.84
N MET A 267 -43.61 25.31 -10.29
CA MET A 267 -43.46 26.68 -10.80
C MET A 267 -44.29 26.97 -12.04
N ARG A 268 -44.62 25.97 -12.87
CA ARG A 268 -45.51 26.14 -14.04
C ARG A 268 -46.97 26.26 -13.62
N LEU A 269 -47.39 25.51 -12.59
CA LEU A 269 -48.75 25.55 -12.06
C LEU A 269 -49.03 26.84 -11.27
N GLU A 270 -48.02 27.42 -10.63
CA GLU A 270 -48.15 28.71 -9.92
C GLU A 270 -48.12 29.93 -10.89
N ARG A 271 -47.79 29.71 -12.16
CA ARG A 271 -47.76 30.75 -13.22
C ARG A 271 -48.94 30.67 -14.20
N SER A 272 -49.78 29.65 -14.08
CA SER A 272 -51.01 29.45 -14.86
C SER A 272 -52.24 29.81 -14.03
#